data_AF-A0A3S1GZE9-F1
#
_entry.id   AF-A0A3S1GZE9-F1
#
_cell.length_a   1.000
_cell.length_b   1.000
_cell.length_c   1.000
_cell.angle_alpha   90.00
_cell.angle_beta   90.00
_cell.angle_gamma   90.00
#
_symmetry.space_group_name_H-M   'P 1'
#
loop_
_entity.id
_entity.type
_entity.pdbx_description
1 polymer ?
#
loop_
_entity_poly.entity_id
_entity_poly.type
_entity_poly.pdbx_seq_one_letter_code
_entity_poly.pdbx_strand_id
1 'polypeptide(L)'
;IGGPVLGELSDKFGRKKLLIIALFLTSFAYVLSAISVYMCSYLFFMISRLLSGMVGGAFEIAQATVIDVSSKKNKAKNLGYITMAASLGFVVGPIVTSLTTNSY
;
A
#
# COMPACT_ATOMS: atom_id res chain seq x y z
N ILE A 1 -6.32 9.04 9.10
CA ILE A 1 -7.58 9.67 8.67
C ILE A 1 -8.30 8.81 7.61
N GLY A 2 -7.61 8.31 6.57
CA GLY A 2 -8.22 7.42 5.55
C GLY A 2 -8.47 5.96 5.96
N GLY A 3 -7.72 5.43 6.94
CA GLY A 3 -7.86 4.04 7.45
C GLY A 3 -9.28 3.62 7.86
N PRO A 4 -9.98 4.36 8.74
CA PRO A 4 -11.34 4.00 9.16
C PRO A 4 -12.37 4.11 8.02
N VAL A 5 -12.26 5.14 7.16
CA VAL A 5 -13.18 5.34 6.03
C VAL A 5 -13.04 4.21 4.99
N LEU A 6 -11.79 3.81 4.70
CA LEU A 6 -11.51 2.70 3.81
C LEU A 6 -11.92 1.35 4.41
N GLY A 7 -11.76 1.17 5.72
CA GLY A 7 -12.23 -0.02 6.43
C GLY A 7 -13.75 -0.19 6.33
N GLU A 8 -14.51 0.87 6.55
CA GLU A 8 -15.97 0.88 6.42
C GLU A 8 -16.44 0.61 4.98
N LEU A 9 -15.75 1.19 3.99
CA LEU A 9 -16.02 0.93 2.58
C LEU A 9 -15.67 -0.51 2.18
N SER A 10 -14.65 -1.09 2.81
CA SER A 10 -14.16 -2.46 2.57
C SER A 10 -15.18 -3.49 3.02
N ASP A 11 -15.78 -3.25 4.18
CA ASP A 11 -16.83 -4.11 4.73
C ASP A 11 -18.11 -4.07 3.89
N LYS A 12 -18.38 -2.97 3.17
CA LYS A 12 -19.56 -2.82 2.30
C LYS A 12 -19.38 -3.35 0.86
N PHE A 13 -18.22 -3.13 0.25
CA PHE A 13 -17.95 -3.50 -1.15
C PHE A 13 -17.27 -4.88 -1.33
N GLY A 14 -16.83 -5.49 -0.23
CA GLY A 14 -16.10 -6.75 -0.22
C GLY A 14 -14.59 -6.53 -0.18
N ARG A 15 -13.98 -6.98 0.92
CA ARG A 15 -12.57 -6.75 1.27
C ARG A 15 -11.56 -7.06 0.17
N LYS A 16 -11.78 -8.15 -0.58
CA LYS A 16 -10.87 -8.57 -1.68
C LYS A 16 -10.90 -7.61 -2.88
N LYS A 17 -12.07 -7.08 -3.25
CA LYS A 17 -12.19 -6.12 -4.36
C LYS A 17 -11.59 -4.78 -3.99
N LEU A 18 -11.86 -4.31 -2.77
CA LEU A 18 -11.32 -3.04 -2.29
C LEU A 18 -9.78 -3.10 -2.19
N LEU A 19 -9.21 -4.23 -1.78
CA LEU A 19 -7.76 -4.40 -1.74
C LEU A 19 -7.11 -4.28 -3.13
N ILE A 20 -7.74 -4.85 -4.16
CA ILE A 20 -7.26 -4.72 -5.55
C ILE A 20 -7.35 -3.27 -6.02
N ILE A 21 -8.47 -2.58 -5.74
CA ILE A 21 -8.64 -1.16 -6.07
C ILE A 21 -7.60 -0.30 -5.35
N ALA A 22 -7.34 -0.57 -4.08
CA ALA A 22 -6.34 0.13 -3.28
C ALA A 22 -4.92 -0.10 -3.84
N LEU A 23 -4.57 -1.33 -4.22
CA LEU A 23 -3.31 -1.62 -4.90
C LEU A 23 -3.19 -0.83 -6.20
N PHE A 24 -4.25 -0.80 -7.01
CA PHE A 24 -4.27 -0.12 -8.29
C PHE A 24 -4.11 1.41 -8.13
N LEU A 25 -4.86 2.01 -7.21
CA LEU A 25 -4.72 3.44 -6.87
C LEU A 25 -3.32 3.76 -6.34
N THR A 26 -2.73 2.87 -5.52
CA THR A 26 -1.38 3.06 -5.00
C THR A 26 -0.35 3.05 -6.12
N SER A 27 -0.43 2.07 -7.03
CA SER A 27 0.43 2.01 -8.22
C SER A 27 0.27 3.25 -9.08
N PHE A 28 -0.97 3.69 -9.32
CA PHE A 28 -1.24 4.91 -10.08
C PHE A 28 -0.65 6.16 -9.39
N ALA A 29 -0.79 6.27 -8.06
CA ALA A 29 -0.22 7.37 -7.29
C ALA A 29 1.31 7.39 -7.37
N TYR A 30 1.98 6.23 -7.36
CA TYR A 30 3.43 6.15 -7.54
C TYR A 30 3.88 6.57 -8.95
N VAL A 31 3.16 6.15 -10.00
CA VAL A 31 3.44 6.61 -11.37
C VAL A 31 3.26 8.13 -11.47
N LEU A 32 2.19 8.66 -10.88
CA LEU A 32 1.94 10.10 -10.84
C LEU A 32 3.04 10.85 -10.08
N SER A 33 3.55 10.26 -8.99
CA SER A 33 4.69 10.80 -8.24
C SER A 33 5.97 10.80 -9.10
N ALA A 34 6.25 9.73 -9.85
CA ALA A 34 7.40 9.68 -10.75
C ALA A 34 7.32 10.74 -11.86
N ILE A 35 6.14 10.92 -12.48
CA ILE A 35 5.90 11.96 -13.49
C ILE A 35 6.05 13.35 -12.88
N SER A 36 5.59 13.55 -11.64
CA SER A 36 5.69 14.85 -10.96
C SER A 36 7.14 15.27 -10.72
N VAL A 37 8.02 14.31 -10.43
CA VAL A 37 9.47 14.53 -10.29
C VAL A 37 10.08 14.92 -11.63
N TYR A 38 9.70 14.23 -12.71
CA TYR A 38 10.18 14.56 -14.07
C TYR A 38 9.74 15.95 -14.53
N MET A 39 8.51 16.36 -14.20
CA MET A 39 7.94 17.65 -14.60
C MET A 39 8.28 18.80 -13.63
N CYS A 40 9.05 18.55 -12.57
CA CYS A 40 9.38 19.50 -11.48
C CYS A 40 8.17 20.27 -10.91
N SER A 41 6.98 19.66 -10.91
CA SER A 41 5.73 20.33 -10.53
C SER A 41 5.30 19.92 -9.11
N TYR A 42 5.43 20.87 -8.18
CA TYR A 42 5.05 20.68 -6.77
C TYR A 42 3.57 20.32 -6.59
N LEU A 43 2.68 20.88 -7.42
CA LEU A 43 1.25 20.62 -7.38
C LEU A 43 0.91 19.15 -7.68
N PHE A 44 1.52 18.57 -8.71
CA PHE A 44 1.31 17.16 -9.05
C PHE A 44 1.87 16.23 -7.97
N PHE A 45 3.00 16.59 -7.37
CA PHE A 45 3.55 15.83 -6.24
C PHE A 45 2.59 15.84 -5.05
N MET A 46 2.03 17.00 -4.71
CA MET A 46 1.07 17.12 -3.61
C MET A 46 -0.20 16.30 -3.85
N ILE A 47 -0.73 16.31 -5.09
CA ILE A 47 -1.86 15.47 -5.49
C ILE A 47 -1.52 13.99 -5.33
N SER A 48 -0.35 13.56 -5.81
CA SER A 48 0.08 12.16 -5.65
C SER A 48 0.12 11.73 -4.19
N ARG A 49 0.54 12.62 -3.28
CA ARG A 49 0.57 12.33 -1.83
C ARG A 49 -0.79 12.32 -1.17
N LEU A 50 -1.71 13.18 -1.61
CA LEU A 50 -3.09 13.09 -1.16
C LEU A 50 -3.71 11.75 -1.58
N LEU A 51 -3.49 11.32 -2.83
CA LEU A 51 -3.95 10.00 -3.29
C LEU A 51 -3.31 8.85 -2.49
N SER A 52 -1.99 8.84 -2.34
CA SER A 52 -1.32 7.81 -1.53
C SER A 52 -1.77 7.83 -0.06
N GLY A 53 -2.01 9.00 0.51
CA GLY A 53 -2.49 9.17 1.89
C GLY A 53 -3.93 8.68 2.08
N MET A 54 -4.79 8.90 1.08
CA MET A 54 -6.14 8.32 1.05
C MET A 54 -6.08 6.80 1.09
N VAL A 55 -5.12 6.19 0.40
CA VAL A 55 -4.95 4.73 0.32
C VAL A 55 -4.14 4.14 1.49
N GLY A 56 -3.72 4.95 2.46
CA GLY A 56 -2.89 4.51 3.60
C GLY A 56 -3.47 3.33 4.41
N GLY A 57 -4.79 3.10 4.36
CA GLY A 57 -5.46 1.95 5.00
C GLY A 57 -5.34 0.61 4.25
N ALA A 58 -4.68 0.56 3.09
CA ALA A 58 -4.56 -0.67 2.29
C ALA A 58 -3.89 -1.82 3.06
N PHE A 59 -2.93 -1.51 3.93
CA PHE A 59 -2.24 -2.51 4.75
C PHE A 59 -3.16 -3.12 5.81
N GLU A 60 -4.06 -2.32 6.39
CA GLU A 60 -5.07 -2.76 7.35
C GLU A 60 -6.11 -3.67 6.67
N ILE A 61 -6.53 -3.30 5.45
CA ILE A 61 -7.43 -4.12 4.61
C ILE A 61 -6.76 -5.45 4.24
N ALA A 62 -5.45 -5.45 3.95
CA ALA A 62 -4.71 -6.67 3.64
C ALA A 62 -4.63 -7.64 4.82
N GLN A 63 -4.33 -7.13 6.02
CA GLN A 63 -4.39 -7.93 7.24
C GLN A 63 -5.80 -8.48 7.48
N ALA A 64 -6.84 -7.64 7.37
CA ALA A 64 -8.22 -8.06 7.53
C ALA A 64 -8.64 -9.14 6.52
N THR A 65 -8.27 -8.98 5.25
CA THR A 65 -8.57 -9.96 4.19
C THR A 65 -7.88 -11.31 4.45
N VAL A 66 -6.62 -11.28 4.90
CA VAL A 66 -5.92 -12.52 5.27
C VAL A 66 -6.55 -13.16 6.50
N ILE A 67 -6.98 -12.37 7.48
CA ILE A 67 -7.70 -12.88 8.66
C ILE A 67 -8.99 -13.61 8.24
N ASP A 68 -9.77 -13.07 7.31
CA ASP A 68 -11.04 -13.67 6.88
C ASP A 68 -10.86 -14.98 6.12
N VAL A 69 -9.77 -15.10 5.36
CA VAL A 69 -9.43 -16.33 4.60
C VAL A 69 -8.71 -17.35 5.49
N SER A 70 -8.25 -16.97 6.69
CA SER A 70 -7.46 -17.83 7.58
C SER A 70 -8.32 -18.58 8.60
N SER A 71 -8.04 -19.88 8.78
CA SER A 71 -8.64 -20.67 9.87
C SER A 71 -8.10 -20.24 11.25
N LYS A 72 -8.87 -20.45 12.33
CA LYS A 72 -8.49 -20.07 13.73
C LYS A 72 -7.07 -20.52 14.13
N LYS A 73 -6.63 -21.69 13.65
CA LYS A 73 -5.30 -22.26 13.95
C LYS A 73 -4.16 -21.61 13.14
N ASN A 74 -4.44 -21.07 11.95
CA ASN A 74 -3.44 -20.53 11.02
C ASN A 74 -3.39 -18.99 11.00
N LYS A 75 -4.36 -18.31 11.63
CA LYS A 75 -4.46 -16.85 11.65
C LYS A 75 -3.19 -16.16 12.15
N ALA A 76 -2.61 -16.63 13.26
CA ALA A 76 -1.36 -16.08 13.79
C ALA A 76 -0.18 -16.26 12.83
N LYS A 77 -0.08 -17.43 12.18
CA LYS A 77 0.97 -17.75 11.20
C LYS A 77 0.84 -16.86 9.94
N ASN A 78 -0.37 -16.69 9.43
CA ASN A 78 -0.63 -15.90 8.23
C ASN A 78 -0.44 -14.40 8.46
N LEU A 79 -0.82 -13.90 9.64
CA LEU A 79 -0.48 -12.53 10.03
C LEU A 79 1.03 -12.34 10.15
N GLY A 80 1.74 -13.30 10.74
CA GLY A 80 3.20 -13.30 10.80
C GLY A 80 3.86 -13.22 9.43
N TYR A 81 3.32 -13.92 8.42
CA TYR A 81 3.81 -13.81 7.04
C TYR A 81 3.61 -12.40 6.46
N ILE A 82 2.47 -11.74 6.71
CA ILE A 82 2.28 -10.33 6.27
C ILE A 82 3.32 -9.43 6.93
N THR A 83 3.53 -9.55 8.24
CA THR A 83 4.48 -8.69 8.96
C THR A 83 5.91 -8.93 8.47
N MET A 84 6.28 -10.19 8.25
CA MET A 84 7.59 -10.56 7.71
C MET A 84 7.79 -10.02 6.29
N ALA A 85 6.78 -10.11 5.42
CA ALA A 85 6.83 -9.53 4.07
C ALA A 85 6.98 -8.01 4.11
N ALA A 86 6.29 -7.33 5.03
CA ALA A 86 6.44 -5.89 5.23
C ALA A 86 7.85 -5.53 5.70
N SER A 87 8.39 -6.23 6.70
CA SER A 87 9.76 -6.03 7.18
C SER A 87 10.80 -6.27 6.08
N LEU A 88 10.63 -7.33 5.29
CA LEU A 88 11.50 -7.57 4.13
C LEU A 88 11.42 -6.44 3.13
N GLY A 89 10.23 -5.90 2.85
CA GLY A 89 10.06 -4.73 2.00
C GLY A 89 10.82 -3.50 2.51
N PHE A 90 10.81 -3.25 3.82
CA PHE A 90 11.57 -2.16 4.43
C PHE A 90 13.09 -2.34 4.38
N VAL A 91 13.58 -3.58 4.35
CA VAL A 91 15.02 -3.87 4.22
C VAL A 91 15.46 -3.81 2.76
N VAL A 92 14.72 -4.48 1.87
CA VAL A 92 15.06 -4.62 0.45
C VAL A 92 14.83 -3.30 -0.29
N GLY A 93 13.81 -2.53 0.06
CA GLY A 93 13.44 -1.28 -0.60
C GLY A 93 14.61 -0.29 -0.69
N PRO A 94 15.20 0.15 0.44
CA PRO A 94 16.34 1.07 0.45
C PRO A 94 17.56 0.55 -0.30
N ILE A 95 17.81 -0.77 -0.26
CA ILE A 95 18.92 -1.39 -1.00
C ILE A 95 18.71 -1.22 -2.50
N VAL A 96 17.52 -1.57 -3.00
CA VAL A 96 17.18 -1.42 -4.43
C VAL A 96 17.24 0.05 -4.85
N THR A 97 16.66 0.96 -4.07
CA THR A 97 16.68 2.39 -4.41
C THR A 97 18.10 2.93 -4.39
N SER A 98 18.92 2.56 -3.40
CA SER A 98 20.33 2.99 -3.31
C SER A 98 21.14 2.53 -4.51
N LEU A 99 20.90 1.33 -5.03
CA LEU A 99 21.58 0.83 -6.23
C LEU A 99 21.16 1.61 -7.48
N THR A 100 19.87 1.95 -7.61
CA THR A 100 19.38 2.70 -8.78
C THR A 100 19.75 4.18 -8.76
N THR A 101 19.86 4.79 -7.58
CA THR A 101 20.21 6.21 -7.44
C THR A 101 21.71 6.44 -7.62
N ASN A 102 22.57 5.47 -7.31
CA ASN A 102 24.03 5.59 -7.49
C ASN A 102 24.48 5.53 -8.97
N SER A 103 23.55 5.34 -9.91
CA SER A 103 23.82 5.34 -11.36
C SER A 103 23.61 6.72 -12.02
N TYR A 104 23.36 7.78 -11.24
CA TYR A 104 23.30 9.18 -11.65
C TYR A 104 24.18 10.04 -10.74
#